data_AF-A0AAJ1V0A2-F1
#
_entry.id   AF-A0AAJ1V0A2-F1
#
_cell.length_a   1.000
_cell.length_b   1.000
_cell.length_c   1.000
_cell.angle_alpha   90.00
_cell.angle_beta   90.00
_cell.angle_gamma   90.00
#
_symmetry.space_group_name_H-M   'P 1'
#
loop_
_entity.id
_entity.type
_entity.pdbx_description
1 polymer ?
#
loop_
_entity_poly.entity_id
_entity_poly.type
_entity_poly.pdbx_seq_one_letter_code
_entity_poly.pdbx_strand_id
1 'polypeptide(L)'
;MDDLGWKIASAGAMALSALAAGKVTELGWKLVTGHDIPREDDDEAAMVSLIVFAATSAAIVAVAQRYALRGAKKWYGPRASQIED
;
A
#
# COMPACT_ATOMS: atom_id res chain seq x y z
N MET A 1 -2.98 30.49 -6.98
CA MET A 1 -1.87 29.90 -7.78
C MET A 1 -1.30 28.65 -7.09
N ASP A 2 -1.89 28.22 -5.98
CA ASP A 2 -1.44 27.14 -5.10
C ASP A 2 -1.66 25.74 -5.70
N ASP A 3 -2.66 25.62 -6.57
CA ASP A 3 -3.03 24.37 -7.23
C ASP A 3 -1.94 23.88 -8.21
N LEU A 4 -1.32 24.80 -8.96
CA LEU A 4 -0.26 24.44 -9.91
C LEU A 4 1.00 23.97 -9.20
N GLY A 5 1.41 24.66 -8.13
CA GLY A 5 2.55 24.26 -7.32
C GLY A 5 2.33 22.88 -6.67
N TRP A 6 1.13 22.64 -6.14
CA TRP A 6 0.76 21.35 -5.57
C TRP A 6 0.72 20.23 -6.62
N LYS A 7 0.18 20.48 -7.82
CA LYS A 7 0.16 19.51 -8.92
C LYS A 7 1.56 19.16 -9.42
N ILE A 8 2.45 20.14 -9.52
CA ILE A 8 3.85 19.91 -9.89
C ILE A 8 4.58 19.12 -8.79
N ALA A 9 4.38 19.50 -7.53
CA ALA A 9 5.00 18.81 -6.41
C ALA A 9 4.54 17.35 -6.32
N SER A 10 3.22 17.11 -6.42
CA SER A 10 2.65 15.76 -6.41
C SER A 10 3.07 14.94 -7.64
N ALA A 11 3.09 15.52 -8.83
CA ALA A 11 3.59 14.85 -10.03
C ALA A 11 5.08 14.50 -9.90
N GLY A 12 5.90 15.42 -9.39
CA GLY A 12 7.32 15.20 -9.12
C GLY A 12 7.54 14.10 -8.08
N ALA A 13 6.77 14.11 -6.99
CA ALA A 13 6.82 13.07 -5.97
C ALA A 13 6.44 11.69 -6.52
N MET A 14 5.39 11.61 -7.35
CA MET A 14 5.01 10.36 -8.02
C MET A 14 6.11 9.87 -8.97
N ALA A 15 6.70 10.76 -9.77
CA ALA A 15 7.77 10.39 -10.69
C ALA A 15 9.02 9.87 -9.94
N LEU A 16 9.45 10.57 -8.89
CA LEU A 16 10.55 10.13 -8.05
C LEU A 16 10.24 8.79 -7.36
N SER A 17 9.01 8.62 -6.90
CA SER A 17 8.57 7.36 -6.27
C SER A 17 8.58 6.21 -7.28
N ALA A 18 8.14 6.44 -8.52
CA ALA A 18 8.17 5.43 -9.57
C ALA A 18 9.61 4.98 -9.89
N LEU A 19 10.55 5.93 -9.96
CA LEU A 19 11.97 5.62 -10.16
C LEU A 19 12.57 4.86 -8.97
N ALA A 20 12.23 5.28 -7.75
CA ALA A 20 12.72 4.61 -6.53
C ALA A 20 12.10 3.22 -6.34
N ALA A 21 10.84 3.03 -6.72
CA ALA A 21 10.10 1.78 -6.56
C ALA A 21 10.82 0.61 -7.25
N GLY A 22 11.35 0.81 -8.46
CA GLY A 22 12.13 -0.22 -9.16
C GLY A 22 13.34 -0.68 -8.35
N LYS A 23 14.10 0.25 -7.77
CA LYS A 23 15.30 -0.07 -6.97
C LYS A 23 14.99 -0.69 -5.63
N VAL A 24 13.95 -0.20 -4.96
CA VAL A 24 13.50 -0.79 -3.69
C VAL A 24 13.01 -2.22 -3.91
N THR A 25 12.27 -2.46 -5.00
CA THR A 25 11.77 -3.79 -5.35
C THR A 25 12.92 -4.74 -5.69
N GLU A 26 13.86 -4.31 -6.54
CA GLU A 26 15.06 -5.08 -6.92
C GLU A 26 15.90 -5.48 -5.68
N LEU A 27 16.19 -4.52 -4.80
CA LEU A 27 16.94 -4.77 -3.58
C LEU A 27 16.15 -5.66 -2.59
N GLY A 28 14.87 -5.38 -2.39
CA GLY A 28 14.03 -6.16 -1.50
C GLY A 28 13.92 -7.62 -1.94
N TRP A 29 13.73 -7.84 -3.24
CA TRP A 29 13.66 -9.18 -3.82
C TRP A 29 14.96 -9.94 -3.65
N LYS A 30 16.09 -9.30 -4.01
CA LYS A 30 17.42 -9.89 -3.86
C LYS A 30 17.76 -10.20 -2.41
N LEU A 31 17.36 -9.33 -1.48
CA LEU A 31 17.57 -9.56 -0.05
C LEU A 31 16.78 -10.76 0.49
N VAL A 32 15.53 -10.94 0.06
CA VAL A 32 14.67 -12.03 0.55
C VAL A 32 14.97 -13.37 -0.14
N THR A 33 15.21 -13.35 -1.45
CA THR A 33 15.32 -14.58 -2.27
C THR A 33 16.75 -14.93 -2.67
N GLY A 34 17.70 -14.00 -2.53
CA GLY A 34 19.08 -14.16 -2.99
C GLY A 34 19.27 -14.10 -4.51
N HIS A 35 18.19 -13.97 -5.29
CA HIS A 35 18.21 -14.00 -6.75
C HIS A 35 17.69 -12.69 -7.35
N ASP A 36 18.00 -12.46 -8.63
CA ASP A 36 17.45 -11.32 -9.36
C ASP A 36 15.95 -11.54 -9.65
N ILE A 37 15.22 -10.43 -9.84
CA ILE A 37 13.76 -10.47 -10.07
C ILE A 37 13.43 -11.29 -11.34
N PRO A 38 12.51 -12.27 -11.25
CA PRO A 38 11.99 -12.99 -12.41
C PRO A 38 11.44 -12.03 -13.47
N ARG A 39 11.76 -12.29 -14.75
CA ARG A 39 11.21 -11.48 -15.86
C ARG A 39 9.78 -11.91 -16.16
N GLU A 40 8.97 -10.96 -16.64
CA GLU A 40 7.53 -11.13 -16.87
C GLU A 40 7.17 -12.15 -17.95
N ASP A 41 8.14 -12.61 -18.75
CA ASP A 41 7.94 -13.53 -19.88
C ASP A 41 7.74 -15.01 -19.44
N ASP A 42 7.56 -15.28 -18.15
CA ASP A 42 7.37 -16.61 -17.56
C ASP A 42 5.96 -16.74 -16.97
N ASP A 43 5.17 -17.69 -17.49
CA ASP A 43 3.78 -17.93 -17.06
C ASP A 43 3.67 -18.23 -15.55
N GLU A 44 4.70 -18.87 -14.97
CA GLU A 44 4.75 -19.13 -13.53
C GLU A 44 5.01 -17.84 -12.74
N ALA A 45 5.87 -16.95 -13.24
CA ALA A 45 6.09 -15.63 -12.65
C ALA A 45 4.82 -14.77 -12.68
N ALA A 46 3.99 -14.90 -13.72
CA ALA A 46 2.69 -14.24 -13.79
C ALA A 46 1.76 -14.71 -12.68
N MET A 47 1.68 -16.02 -12.43
CA MET A 47 0.82 -16.58 -11.38
C MET A 47 1.30 -16.20 -9.97
N VAL A 48 2.61 -16.27 -9.72
CA VAL A 48 3.21 -15.82 -8.45
C VAL A 48 2.96 -14.32 -8.23
N SER A 49 3.12 -13.50 -9.26
CA SER A 49 2.86 -12.05 -9.19
C SER A 49 1.40 -11.75 -8.82
N LEU A 50 0.44 -12.49 -9.38
CA LEU A 50 -0.97 -12.35 -9.02
C LEU A 50 -1.23 -12.69 -7.55
N ILE A 51 -0.64 -13.78 -7.04
CA ILE A 51 -0.78 -14.17 -5.64
C ILE A 51 -0.16 -13.12 -4.71
N VAL A 52 1.06 -12.67 -5.03
CA VAL A 52 1.77 -11.64 -4.25
C VAL A 52 1.00 -10.32 -4.25
N PHE A 53 0.46 -9.91 -5.40
CA PHE A 53 -0.36 -8.72 -5.52
C PHE A 53 -1.65 -8.82 -4.68
N ALA A 54 -2.36 -9.95 -4.76
CA ALA A 54 -3.57 -10.19 -3.99
C ALA A 54 -3.29 -10.19 -2.48
N ALA A 55 -2.24 -10.90 -2.05
CA ALA A 55 -1.82 -10.94 -0.65
C ALA A 55 -1.43 -9.56 -0.13
N THR A 56 -0.66 -8.80 -0.91
CA THR A 56 -0.25 -7.44 -0.56
C THR A 56 -1.45 -6.50 -0.44
N SER A 57 -2.37 -6.57 -1.40
CA SER A 57 -3.60 -5.77 -1.39
C SER A 57 -4.48 -6.11 -0.18
N ALA A 58 -4.67 -7.40 0.10
CA ALA A 58 -5.43 -7.84 1.27
C ALA A 58 -4.78 -7.38 2.58
N ALA A 59 -3.45 -7.45 2.68
CA ALA A 59 -2.71 -6.97 3.84
C ALA A 59 -2.89 -5.47 4.05
N ILE A 60 -2.79 -4.66 2.99
CA ILE A 60 -3.02 -3.21 3.05
C ILE A 60 -4.45 -2.91 3.53
N VAL A 61 -5.46 -3.57 2.96
CA VAL A 61 -6.87 -3.40 3.35
C VAL A 61 -7.07 -3.78 4.82
N ALA A 62 -6.52 -4.90 5.27
CA ALA A 62 -6.63 -5.34 6.66
C ALA A 62 -5.99 -4.32 7.63
N VAL A 63 -4.84 -3.76 7.28
CA VAL A 63 -4.19 -2.70 8.06
C VAL A 63 -5.05 -1.44 8.07
N ALA A 64 -5.55 -0.99 6.92
CA ALA A 64 -6.42 0.18 6.81
C ALA A 64 -7.68 0.01 7.67
N GLN A 65 -8.34 -1.14 7.59
CA GLN A 65 -9.50 -1.47 8.43
C GLN A 65 -9.15 -1.45 9.92
N ARG A 66 -7.99 -2.01 10.31
CA ARG A 66 -7.55 -2.01 11.70
C ARG A 66 -7.32 -0.58 12.23
N TYR A 67 -6.74 0.30 11.43
CA TYR A 67 -6.56 1.71 11.81
C TYR A 67 -7.89 2.47 11.81
N ALA A 68 -8.76 2.25 10.82
CA ALA A 68 -10.09 2.86 10.77
C ALA A 68 -10.94 2.46 11.97
N LEU A 69 -10.97 1.17 12.33
CA LEU A 69 -11.71 0.67 13.50
C LEU A 69 -11.12 1.19 14.82
N ARG A 70 -9.79 1.23 14.96
CA ARG A 70 -9.13 1.84 16.14
C ARG A 70 -9.43 3.35 16.25
N GLY A 71 -9.42 4.05 15.13
CA GLY A 71 -9.77 5.47 15.06
C GLY A 71 -11.24 5.73 15.41
N ALA A 72 -12.15 4.92 14.85
CA ALA A 72 -13.58 5.00 15.14
C ALA A 72 -13.88 4.74 16.62
N LYS A 73 -13.24 3.74 17.24
CA LYS A 73 -13.43 3.43 18.67
C LYS A 73 -12.99 4.57 19.59
N LYS A 74 -11.98 5.35 19.19
CA LYS A 74 -11.52 6.56 19.91
C LYS A 74 -12.53 7.72 19.82
N TRP A 75 -13.36 7.76 18.79
CA TRP A 75 -14.31 8.86 18.55
C TRP A 75 -15.77 8.53 18.93
N TYR A 76 -16.15 7.25 18.95
CA TYR A 76 -17.54 6.81 19.14
C TYR A 76 -17.89 6.21 20.52
N GLY A 77 -16.93 5.96 21.42
CA GLY A 77 -17.26 5.60 22.81
C GLY A 77 -17.31 6.87 23.68
N PRO A 78 -18.41 7.26 24.36
CA PRO A 78 -19.70 6.60 24.61
C PRO A 78 -20.92 7.50 24.28
N ARG A 79 -21.75 7.15 23.29
CA ARG A 79 -23.11 7.74 23.15
C ARG A 79 -24.25 6.72 23.07
N ALA A 80 -23.93 5.42 23.08
CA ALA A 80 -24.92 4.36 22.92
C ALA A 80 -25.61 3.93 24.24
N SER A 81 -25.20 4.45 25.41
CA SER A 81 -25.78 4.07 26.72
C SER A 81 -26.72 5.14 27.32
N GLN A 82 -27.24 6.05 26.49
CA GLN A 82 -28.13 7.14 26.92
C GLN A 82 -29.49 7.11 26.20
N ILE A 83 -29.80 6.00 25.52
CA ILE A 83 -31.12 5.77 24.88
C ILE A 83 -31.63 4.41 25.37
N GLU A 84 -31.81 4.29 26.68
CA GLU A 84 -32.65 3.27 27.30
C GLU A 84 -33.04 3.85 28.66
N ASP A 85 -34.05 4.74 28.62
CA ASP A 85 -34.86 5.15 29.76
C ASP A 85 -36.08 4.21 29.85
#